data_AF-A0A9D0VDR8-F1
#
_entry.id   AF-A0A9D0VDR8-F1
#
_cell.length_a   1.000
_cell.length_b   1.000
_cell.length_c   1.000
_cell.angle_alpha   90.00
_cell.angle_beta   90.00
_cell.angle_gamma   90.00
#
_symmetry.space_group_name_H-M   'P 1'
#
loop_
_entity.id
_entity.type
_entity.pdbx_description
1 polymer ?
#
loop_
_entity_poly.entity_id
_entity_poly.type
_entity_poly.pdbx_seq_one_letter_code
_entity_poly.pdbx_strand_id
1 'polypeptide(L)'
;MGADPSAGSAGDVKLTIGESGEDAGSEQQLVISCPIQASTEVALVERLEPADRFGGYLSLRAMAEFGYHGDPIAAWRSQGRLEADPAPSKEIGGEPFTGDMLLQAVFANGDQLTPNHCAMVLLWLGALQLDGAVPDKIDAGHLDVLHQMKDASTRTSRTGLVPVGEPVADQLLGFLYRAFLEDQPLRVEV
;
A
#
# COMPACT_ATOMS: atom_id res chain seq x y z
N MET A 1 -2.34 -40.96 -17.53
CA MET A 1 -2.02 -40.00 -16.45
C MET A 1 -1.93 -38.63 -17.08
N GLY A 2 -3.06 -37.93 -17.17
CA GLY A 2 -3.08 -36.50 -17.48
C GLY A 2 -3.41 -35.82 -16.16
N ALA A 3 -2.45 -35.09 -15.60
CA ALA A 3 -2.78 -34.14 -14.54
C ALA A 3 -3.52 -33.00 -15.24
N ASP A 4 -4.77 -32.80 -14.85
CA ASP A 4 -5.55 -31.62 -15.17
C ASP A 4 -5.06 -30.51 -14.22
N PRO A 5 -4.35 -29.47 -14.69
CA PRO A 5 -4.04 -28.33 -13.86
C PRO A 5 -5.28 -27.45 -13.90
N SER A 6 -6.30 -27.82 -13.14
CA SER A 6 -7.25 -26.82 -12.65
C SER A 6 -6.44 -25.93 -11.71
N ALA A 7 -5.70 -24.97 -12.28
CA ALA A 7 -5.23 -23.80 -11.57
C ALA A 7 -6.46 -23.27 -10.86
N GLY A 8 -6.50 -23.44 -9.52
CA GLY A 8 -7.56 -22.85 -8.72
C GLY A 8 -7.63 -21.40 -9.14
N SER A 9 -8.83 -20.90 -9.47
CA SER A 9 -8.98 -19.49 -9.81
C SER A 9 -8.32 -18.72 -8.68
N ALA A 10 -7.20 -18.05 -8.98
CA ALA A 10 -6.50 -17.26 -8.00
C ALA A 10 -7.55 -16.30 -7.43
N GLY A 11 -7.85 -16.42 -6.13
CA GLY A 11 -8.87 -15.58 -5.51
C GLY A 11 -8.52 -14.12 -5.77
N ASP A 12 -9.51 -13.32 -6.13
CA ASP A 12 -9.32 -11.88 -6.23
C ASP A 12 -8.97 -11.33 -4.84
N VAL A 13 -8.16 -10.27 -4.79
CA VAL A 13 -7.92 -9.54 -3.54
C VAL A 13 -9.03 -8.53 -3.36
N LYS A 14 -9.75 -8.61 -2.24
CA LYS A 14 -10.83 -7.69 -1.89
C LYS A 14 -10.39 -6.80 -0.74
N LEU A 15 -10.52 -5.48 -0.95
CA LEU A 15 -10.30 -4.47 0.08
C LEU A 15 -11.64 -3.80 0.40
N THR A 16 -11.92 -3.64 1.69
CA THR A 16 -13.19 -3.07 2.17
C THR A 16 -12.92 -2.01 3.23
N ILE A 17 -13.50 -0.82 3.07
CA ILE A 17 -13.49 0.22 4.11
C ILE A 17 -14.71 -0.04 5.00
N GLY A 18 -14.47 -0.31 6.29
CA GLY A 18 -15.51 -0.78 7.20
C GLY A 18 -15.87 0.21 8.31
N GLU A 19 -17.18 0.39 8.52
CA GLU A 19 -17.74 0.96 9.74
C GLU A 19 -17.75 -0.09 10.86
N SER A 20 -17.27 0.29 12.05
CA SER A 20 -17.57 -0.45 13.27
C SER A 20 -18.93 0.05 13.82
N GLY A 21 -20.06 -0.45 13.31
CA GLY A 21 -21.40 -0.10 13.82
C GLY A 21 -22.58 -0.57 12.95
N GLU A 22 -23.79 -0.59 13.53
CA GLU A 22 -25.06 -1.05 12.94
C GLU A 22 -25.71 -0.10 11.91
N ASP A 23 -25.10 1.05 11.62
CA ASP A 23 -25.66 2.09 10.75
C ASP A 23 -24.94 2.11 9.40
N ALA A 24 -25.07 1.02 8.63
CA ALA A 24 -24.35 0.81 7.38
C ALA A 24 -24.70 1.87 6.33
N GLY A 25 -23.82 2.86 6.19
CA GLY A 25 -23.60 3.54 4.91
C GLY A 25 -23.18 2.51 3.85
N SER A 26 -23.27 2.88 2.57
CA SER A 26 -22.87 2.00 1.45
C SER A 26 -21.44 1.47 1.66
N GLU A 27 -21.30 0.18 1.94
CA GLU A 27 -20.00 -0.50 2.07
C GLU A 27 -19.19 -0.27 0.79
N GLN A 28 -18.02 0.34 0.92
CA GLN A 28 -17.15 0.61 -0.22
C GLN A 28 -16.15 -0.54 -0.36
N GLN A 29 -16.01 -1.04 -1.59
CA GLN A 29 -15.16 -2.18 -1.90
C GLN A 29 -14.30 -1.92 -3.14
N LEU A 30 -13.05 -2.37 -3.10
CA LEU A 30 -12.16 -2.53 -4.24
C LEU A 30 -11.87 -4.03 -4.43
N VAL A 31 -11.94 -4.51 -5.68
CA VAL A 31 -11.54 -5.86 -6.06
C VAL A 31 -10.39 -5.77 -7.04
N ILE A 32 -9.26 -6.38 -6.70
CA ILE A 32 -8.08 -6.48 -7.55
C ILE A 32 -8.03 -7.91 -8.08
N SER A 33 -8.26 -8.04 -9.38
CA SER A 33 -8.27 -9.34 -10.03
C SER A 33 -6.89 -9.98 -10.04
N CYS A 34 -6.83 -11.29 -9.78
CA CYS A 34 -5.61 -12.07 -9.92
C CYS A 34 -5.53 -12.76 -11.31
N PRO A 35 -4.34 -12.85 -11.92
CA PRO A 35 -3.07 -12.39 -11.38
C PRO A 35 -2.94 -10.86 -11.39
N ILE A 36 -2.33 -10.30 -10.34
CA ILE A 36 -1.99 -8.88 -10.28
C ILE A 36 -0.96 -8.60 -11.38
N GLN A 37 -1.23 -7.59 -12.19
CA GLN A 37 -0.43 -7.28 -13.37
C GLN A 37 0.98 -6.84 -13.01
N ALA A 38 1.96 -7.25 -13.81
CA ALA A 38 3.35 -6.88 -13.58
C ALA A 38 3.55 -5.36 -13.64
N SER A 39 2.78 -4.65 -14.48
CA SER A 39 2.77 -3.19 -14.56
C SER A 39 2.36 -2.52 -13.26
N THR A 40 1.39 -3.10 -12.54
CA THR A 40 0.95 -2.59 -11.23
C THR A 40 2.08 -2.69 -10.21
N GLU A 41 2.74 -3.84 -10.14
CA GLU A 41 3.87 -4.05 -9.23
C GLU A 41 5.05 -3.12 -9.55
N VAL A 42 5.40 -3.00 -10.83
CA VAL A 42 6.47 -2.11 -11.30
C VAL A 42 6.16 -0.66 -10.97
N ALA A 43 4.94 -0.18 -11.28
CA ALA A 43 4.56 1.20 -11.00
C ALA A 43 4.64 1.54 -9.50
N LEU A 44 4.24 0.61 -8.64
CA LEU A 44 4.34 0.77 -7.19
C LEU A 44 5.81 0.78 -6.71
N VAL A 45 6.64 -0.15 -7.18
CA VAL A 45 8.06 -0.22 -6.78
C VAL A 45 8.87 0.97 -7.30
N GLU A 46 8.62 1.43 -8.52
CA GLU A 46 9.31 2.60 -9.09
C GLU A 46 9.07 3.88 -8.28
N ARG A 47 7.91 3.96 -7.62
CA ARG A 47 7.50 5.07 -6.76
C ARG A 47 8.17 5.14 -5.40
N LEU A 48 8.81 4.06 -4.95
CA LEU A 48 9.54 4.09 -3.68
C LEU A 48 10.60 5.20 -3.70
N GLU A 49 10.55 6.09 -2.72
CA GLU A 49 11.49 7.20 -2.62
C GLU A 49 12.90 6.71 -2.19
N PRO A 50 13.99 7.38 -2.59
CA PRO A 50 15.34 7.06 -2.12
C PRO A 50 15.50 7.33 -0.61
N ALA A 51 16.51 6.70 0.01
CA ALA A 51 16.70 6.72 1.46
C ALA A 51 16.96 8.12 2.07
N ASP A 52 17.47 9.05 1.29
CA ASP A 52 17.70 10.44 1.69
C ASP A 52 16.43 11.29 1.68
N ARG A 53 15.32 10.75 1.16
CA ARG A 53 14.01 11.38 1.16
C ARG A 53 13.11 10.80 2.25
N PHE A 54 12.10 11.59 2.63
CA PHE A 54 11.18 11.26 3.72
C PHE A 54 10.57 9.86 3.58
N GLY A 55 10.03 9.53 2.39
CA GLY A 55 9.40 8.24 2.12
C GLY A 55 10.36 7.06 2.21
N GLY A 56 11.55 7.18 1.62
CA GLY A 56 12.55 6.10 1.60
C GLY A 56 13.17 5.83 2.98
N TYR A 57 13.37 6.87 3.79
CA TYR A 57 13.77 6.67 5.18
C TYR A 57 12.69 5.91 5.97
N LEU A 58 11.43 6.29 5.82
CA LEU A 58 10.33 5.63 6.54
C LEU A 58 10.16 4.17 6.10
N SER A 59 10.32 3.87 4.81
CA SER A 59 10.19 2.50 4.30
C SER A 59 11.29 1.59 4.84
N LEU A 60 12.54 2.08 4.91
CA LEU A 60 13.66 1.35 5.52
C LEU A 60 13.44 1.07 7.01
N ARG A 61 12.96 2.07 7.76
CA ARG A 61 12.62 1.87 9.18
C ARG A 61 11.51 0.85 9.35
N ALA A 62 10.48 0.93 8.53
CA ALA A 62 9.35 0.03 8.60
C ALA A 62 9.73 -1.42 8.31
N MET A 63 10.59 -1.66 7.31
CA MET A 63 11.13 -3.01 7.07
C MET A 63 11.79 -3.59 8.32
N ALA A 64 12.63 -2.79 9.00
CA ALA A 64 13.36 -3.22 10.19
C ALA A 64 12.43 -3.45 11.40
N GLU A 65 11.37 -2.64 11.54
CA GLU A 65 10.48 -2.67 12.71
C GLU A 65 9.33 -3.68 12.57
N PHE A 66 8.76 -3.82 11.37
CA PHE A 66 7.60 -4.67 11.11
C PHE A 66 7.96 -6.02 10.49
N GLY A 67 9.22 -6.24 10.09
CA GLY A 67 9.66 -7.54 9.57
C GLY A 67 9.06 -7.88 8.21
N TYR A 68 8.94 -6.90 7.31
CA TYR A 68 8.54 -7.16 5.93
C TYR A 68 9.68 -7.86 5.18
N HIS A 69 9.48 -9.15 4.90
CA HIS A 69 10.46 -10.01 4.24
C HIS A 69 9.96 -10.53 2.88
N GLY A 70 8.67 -10.34 2.58
CA GLY A 70 8.03 -10.75 1.34
C GLY A 70 7.50 -12.19 1.32
N ASP A 71 7.83 -13.03 2.31
CA ASP A 71 7.52 -14.47 2.30
C ASP A 71 6.06 -14.81 1.96
N PRO A 72 5.03 -14.14 2.53
CA PRO A 72 3.63 -14.45 2.19
C PRO A 72 3.31 -14.16 0.71
N ILE A 73 3.90 -13.12 0.14
CA ILE A 73 3.67 -12.70 -1.24
C ILE A 73 4.51 -13.54 -2.21
N ALA A 74 5.72 -13.94 -1.82
CA ALA A 74 6.51 -14.91 -2.58
C ALA A 74 5.74 -16.24 -2.76
N ALA A 75 5.00 -16.67 -1.72
CA ALA A 75 4.10 -17.82 -1.84
C ALA A 75 2.97 -17.57 -2.86
N TRP A 76 2.35 -16.39 -2.88
CA TRP A 76 1.35 -16.02 -3.89
C TRP A 76 1.91 -16.01 -5.31
N ARG A 77 3.16 -15.56 -5.47
CA ARG A 77 3.85 -15.54 -6.76
C ARG A 77 4.04 -16.95 -7.29
N SER A 78 4.47 -17.88 -6.42
CA SER A 78 4.60 -19.31 -6.76
C SER A 78 3.28 -19.98 -7.13
N GLN A 79 2.15 -19.40 -6.73
CA GLN A 79 0.79 -19.86 -7.06
C GLN A 79 0.23 -19.20 -8.33
N GLY A 80 0.99 -18.33 -9.00
CA GLY A 80 0.55 -17.61 -10.19
C GLY A 80 -0.46 -16.49 -9.90
N ARG A 81 -0.50 -15.94 -8.69
CA ARG A 81 -1.36 -14.79 -8.33
C ARG A 81 -0.75 -13.44 -8.71
N LEU A 82 0.50 -13.43 -9.14
CA LEU A 82 1.26 -12.24 -9.53
C LEU A 82 1.93 -12.53 -10.87
N GLU A 83 1.84 -11.59 -11.82
CA GLU A 83 2.41 -11.77 -13.15
C GLU A 83 3.93 -11.55 -13.19
N ALA A 84 4.49 -10.68 -12.35
CA ALA A 84 5.94 -10.47 -12.35
C ALA A 84 6.67 -11.71 -11.80
N ASP A 85 7.72 -12.17 -12.46
CA ASP A 85 8.59 -13.22 -11.90
C ASP A 85 9.98 -13.08 -12.54
N PRO A 86 11.00 -12.61 -11.80
CA PRO A 86 11.02 -12.31 -10.36
C PRO A 86 10.23 -11.03 -9.97
N ALA A 87 10.01 -10.84 -8.68
CA ALA A 87 9.44 -9.59 -8.14
C ALA A 87 10.29 -8.36 -8.56
N PRO A 88 9.67 -7.23 -8.95
CA PRO A 88 10.41 -6.00 -9.18
C PRO A 88 11.09 -5.56 -7.88
N SER A 89 12.23 -4.89 -7.99
CA SER A 89 12.99 -4.41 -6.83
C SER A 89 13.62 -3.05 -7.10
N LYS A 90 13.78 -2.28 -6.03
CA LYS A 90 14.49 -0.99 -6.02
C LYS A 90 15.44 -0.95 -4.83
N GLU A 91 16.65 -0.48 -5.07
CA GLU A 91 17.61 -0.24 -3.98
C GLU A 91 17.25 1.05 -3.25
N ILE A 92 17.12 0.97 -1.91
CA ILE A 92 16.87 2.10 -1.03
C ILE A 92 17.95 2.06 0.04
N GLY A 93 18.86 3.04 0.04
CA GLY A 93 19.92 3.12 1.06
C GLY A 93 20.89 1.94 1.08
N GLY A 94 21.10 1.28 -0.07
CA GLY A 94 21.94 0.09 -0.19
C GLY A 94 21.24 -1.23 0.13
N GLU A 95 19.96 -1.20 0.52
CA GLU A 95 19.16 -2.39 0.81
C GLU A 95 18.14 -2.63 -0.32
N PRO A 96 17.93 -3.88 -0.76
CA PRO A 96 16.91 -4.19 -1.75
C PRO A 96 15.51 -4.14 -1.13
N PHE A 97 14.64 -3.30 -1.68
CA PHE A 97 13.21 -3.29 -1.39
C PHE A 97 12.47 -3.95 -2.57
N THR A 98 11.79 -5.08 -2.32
CA THR A 98 11.08 -5.83 -3.37
C THR A 98 9.57 -5.53 -3.41
N GLY A 99 8.94 -5.81 -4.55
CA GLY A 99 7.49 -5.81 -4.68
C GLY A 99 6.82 -6.75 -3.68
N ASP A 100 7.44 -7.89 -3.35
CA ASP A 100 6.93 -8.81 -2.33
C ASP A 100 6.85 -8.15 -0.95
N MET A 101 7.88 -7.39 -0.56
CA MET A 101 7.88 -6.64 0.72
C MET A 101 6.80 -5.56 0.73
N LEU A 102 6.64 -4.84 -0.38
CA LEU A 102 5.62 -3.79 -0.49
C LEU A 102 4.22 -4.37 -0.40
N LEU A 103 3.94 -5.41 -1.18
CA LEU A 103 2.65 -6.07 -1.21
C LEU A 103 2.37 -6.81 0.10
N GLN A 104 3.40 -7.26 0.85
CA GLN A 104 3.19 -7.80 2.19
C GLN A 104 2.62 -6.71 3.11
N ALA A 105 3.19 -5.50 3.06
CA ALA A 105 2.72 -4.39 3.88
C ALA A 105 1.29 -3.95 3.54
N VAL A 106 0.77 -4.28 2.34
CA VAL A 106 -0.58 -3.92 1.91
C VAL A 106 -1.56 -5.07 2.06
N PHE A 107 -1.18 -6.29 1.65
CA PHE A 107 -2.10 -7.42 1.55
C PHE A 107 -1.91 -8.52 2.60
N ALA A 108 -0.77 -8.53 3.30
CA ALA A 108 -0.42 -9.60 4.25
C ALA A 108 0.15 -9.04 5.57
N ASN A 109 -0.36 -7.87 6.00
CA ASN A 109 0.00 -7.21 7.26
C ASN A 109 -0.96 -7.54 8.42
N GLY A 110 -1.77 -8.60 8.28
CA GLY A 110 -2.85 -8.99 9.19
C GLY A 110 -4.24 -8.78 8.57
N ASP A 111 -5.28 -8.96 9.38
CA ASP A 111 -6.68 -8.92 8.91
C ASP A 111 -7.15 -7.50 8.51
N GLN A 112 -6.49 -6.46 9.05
CA GLN A 112 -6.86 -5.06 8.85
C GLN A 112 -5.64 -4.14 8.82
N LEU A 113 -5.66 -3.14 7.95
CA LEU A 113 -4.75 -1.99 7.99
C LEU A 113 -5.39 -0.85 8.75
N THR A 114 -4.68 -0.29 9.73
CA THR A 114 -5.13 0.93 10.41
C THR A 114 -5.03 2.13 9.47
N PRO A 115 -5.81 3.21 9.69
CA PRO A 115 -5.70 4.45 8.92
C PRO A 115 -4.26 5.01 8.87
N ASN A 116 -3.53 4.91 9.98
CA ASN A 116 -2.13 5.36 10.06
C ASN A 116 -1.20 4.47 9.23
N HIS A 117 -1.46 3.17 9.16
CA HIS A 117 -0.71 2.25 8.31
C HIS A 117 -0.92 2.57 6.84
N CYS A 118 -2.17 2.86 6.44
CA CYS A 118 -2.49 3.31 5.08
C CYS A 118 -1.72 4.60 4.72
N ALA A 119 -1.73 5.60 5.62
CA ALA A 119 -0.96 6.83 5.42
C ALA A 119 0.55 6.59 5.30
N MET A 120 1.09 5.68 6.11
CA MET A 120 2.49 5.32 6.12
C MET A 120 2.91 4.69 4.77
N VAL A 121 2.14 3.75 4.24
CA VAL A 121 2.39 3.18 2.89
C VAL A 121 2.35 4.26 1.81
N LEU A 122 1.37 5.18 1.87
CA LEU A 122 1.29 6.29 0.91
C LEU A 122 2.50 7.23 1.00
N LEU A 123 3.04 7.48 2.20
CA LEU A 123 4.25 8.27 2.39
C LEU A 123 5.49 7.58 1.82
N TRP A 124 5.63 6.26 1.96
CA TRP A 124 6.76 5.49 1.38
C TRP A 124 6.85 5.63 -0.14
N LEU A 125 5.69 5.64 -0.79
CA LEU A 125 5.53 5.69 -2.24
C LEU A 125 5.53 7.13 -2.80
N GLY A 126 5.74 8.15 -1.95
CA GLY A 126 5.58 9.55 -2.34
C GLY A 126 4.18 9.85 -2.90
N ALA A 127 3.17 9.08 -2.46
CA ALA A 127 1.79 9.16 -2.92
C ALA A 127 0.93 10.09 -2.05
N LEU A 128 1.42 10.50 -0.87
CA LEU A 128 0.75 11.46 0.00
C LEU A 128 1.43 12.83 -0.06
N GLN A 129 0.68 13.85 -0.45
CA GLN A 129 1.03 15.26 -0.28
C GLN A 129 0.62 15.74 1.11
N LEU A 130 1.45 16.59 1.70
CA LEU A 130 1.15 17.40 2.87
C LEU A 130 1.20 18.87 2.44
N ASP A 131 0.12 19.62 2.63
CA ASP A 131 0.00 21.03 2.23
C ASP A 131 0.37 21.32 0.77
N GLY A 132 -0.02 20.40 -0.12
CA GLY A 132 0.22 20.52 -1.57
C GLY A 132 1.63 20.12 -2.02
N ALA A 133 2.48 19.63 -1.12
CA ALA A 133 3.82 19.15 -1.45
C ALA A 133 4.02 17.69 -1.02
N VAL A 134 4.73 16.90 -1.83
CA VAL A 134 5.22 15.59 -1.38
C VAL A 134 6.41 15.83 -0.47
N PRO A 135 6.39 15.36 0.81
CA PRO A 135 7.50 15.56 1.73
C PRO A 135 8.82 15.06 1.13
N ASP A 136 9.78 15.96 0.98
CA ASP A 136 11.07 15.65 0.38
C ASP A 136 12.10 15.23 1.44
N LYS A 137 12.07 15.83 2.62
CA LYS A 137 13.01 15.59 3.72
C LYS A 137 12.30 15.46 5.07
N ILE A 138 13.00 14.87 6.02
CA ILE A 138 12.58 14.80 7.42
C ILE A 138 12.92 16.11 8.10
N ASP A 139 11.90 16.93 8.31
CA ASP A 139 12.01 18.17 9.07
C ASP A 139 10.84 18.32 10.05
N ALA A 140 11.00 19.28 10.97
CA ALA A 140 9.98 19.56 11.98
C ALA A 140 8.65 20.00 11.35
N GLY A 141 8.69 20.66 10.19
CA GLY A 141 7.48 21.15 9.52
C GLY A 141 6.56 20.01 9.10
N HIS A 142 7.07 19.05 8.33
CA HIS A 142 6.29 17.90 7.87
C HIS A 142 5.82 17.03 9.05
N LEU A 143 6.68 16.84 10.07
CA LEU A 143 6.29 16.11 11.27
C LEU A 143 5.16 16.83 12.01
N ASP A 144 5.22 18.15 12.17
CA ASP A 144 4.16 18.92 12.82
C ASP A 144 2.83 18.80 12.08
N VAL A 145 2.83 18.80 10.74
CA VAL A 145 1.62 18.56 9.95
C VAL A 145 1.02 17.19 10.27
N LEU A 146 1.83 16.13 10.27
CA LEU A 146 1.38 14.78 10.62
C LEU A 146 0.76 14.74 12.04
N HIS A 147 1.38 15.40 13.01
CA HIS A 147 0.85 15.46 14.39
C HIS A 147 -0.43 16.28 14.55
N GLN A 148 -0.68 17.23 13.64
CA GLN A 148 -1.90 18.05 13.64
C GLN A 148 -3.10 17.32 13.04
N MET A 149 -2.89 16.29 12.22
CA MET A 149 -3.93 15.54 11.50
C MET A 149 -4.71 14.55 12.39
N LYS A 150 -5.35 15.07 13.43
CA LYS A 150 -6.07 14.28 14.44
C LYS A 150 -7.47 13.83 14.02
N ASP A 151 -8.06 14.50 13.03
CA ASP A 151 -9.41 14.23 12.57
C ASP A 151 -9.50 14.22 11.02
N ALA A 152 -10.58 13.62 10.53
CA ALA A 152 -10.86 13.46 9.10
C ALA A 152 -10.89 14.80 8.33
N SER A 153 -11.39 15.88 8.96
CA SER A 153 -11.47 17.20 8.34
C SER A 153 -10.09 17.81 8.11
N THR A 154 -9.22 17.70 9.11
CA THR A 154 -7.84 18.15 9.04
C THR A 154 -7.04 17.32 8.03
N ARG A 155 -7.22 15.99 8.02
CA ARG A 155 -6.59 15.12 7.00
C ARG A 155 -7.01 15.56 5.59
N THR A 156 -8.30 15.73 5.36
CA THR A 156 -8.85 16.12 4.04
C THR A 156 -8.34 17.49 3.58
N SER A 157 -8.20 18.46 4.47
CA SER A 157 -7.76 19.82 4.12
C SER A 157 -6.26 19.97 3.95
N ARG A 158 -5.46 19.11 4.59
CA ARG A 158 -3.99 19.18 4.62
C ARG A 158 -3.32 18.16 3.71
N THR A 159 -4.06 17.24 3.11
CA THR A 159 -3.47 16.16 2.29
C THR A 159 -4.04 16.04 0.90
N GLY A 160 -3.27 15.43 0.02
CA GLY A 160 -3.65 15.11 -1.35
C GLY A 160 -3.02 13.81 -1.81
N LEU A 161 -3.66 13.13 -2.75
CA LEU A 161 -3.14 11.90 -3.36
C LEU A 161 -2.41 12.21 -4.66
N VAL A 162 -1.20 11.68 -4.81
CA VAL A 162 -0.42 11.78 -6.06
C VAL A 162 -0.56 10.47 -6.83
N PRO A 163 -1.15 10.47 -8.05
CA PRO A 163 -1.34 9.27 -8.84
C PRO A 163 -0.01 8.74 -9.42
N VAL A 164 0.14 7.42 -9.48
CA VAL A 164 1.28 6.74 -10.09
C VAL A 164 1.11 6.51 -11.58
N GLY A 165 -0.11 6.68 -12.11
CA GLY A 165 -0.39 6.61 -13.54
C GLY A 165 -0.64 5.20 -14.08
N GLU A 166 -0.71 4.20 -13.20
CA GLU A 166 -1.18 2.85 -13.50
C GLU A 166 -2.56 2.67 -12.86
N PRO A 167 -3.63 2.38 -13.64
CA PRO A 167 -5.00 2.37 -13.13
C PRO A 167 -5.26 1.52 -11.89
N VAL A 168 -4.72 0.30 -11.81
CA VAL A 168 -4.97 -0.59 -10.67
C VAL A 168 -4.21 -0.10 -9.43
N ALA A 169 -2.97 0.33 -9.59
CA ALA A 169 -2.20 0.96 -8.53
C ALA A 169 -2.87 2.26 -8.05
N ASP A 170 -3.37 3.10 -8.94
CA ASP A 170 -4.08 4.33 -8.58
C ASP A 170 -5.37 4.05 -7.80
N GLN A 171 -6.10 2.99 -8.17
CA GLN A 171 -7.27 2.54 -7.40
C GLN A 171 -6.87 2.06 -6.00
N LEU A 172 -5.82 1.24 -5.89
CA LEU A 172 -5.30 0.76 -4.61
C LEU A 172 -4.90 1.92 -3.70
N LEU A 173 -4.10 2.87 -4.20
CA LEU A 173 -3.66 4.04 -3.44
C LEU A 173 -4.85 4.94 -3.07
N GLY A 174 -5.82 5.10 -3.97
CA GLY A 174 -7.07 5.80 -3.68
C GLY A 174 -7.84 5.16 -2.51
N PHE A 175 -7.82 3.85 -2.42
CA PHE A 175 -8.50 3.10 -1.36
C PHE A 175 -7.78 3.21 -0.01
N LEU A 176 -6.44 3.10 0.00
CA LEU A 176 -5.62 3.39 1.18
C LEU A 176 -5.84 4.83 1.66
N TYR A 177 -5.86 5.78 0.73
CA TYR A 177 -6.05 7.19 1.04
C TYR A 177 -7.42 7.47 1.64
N ARG A 178 -8.47 6.84 1.11
CA ARG A 178 -9.82 6.98 1.66
C ARG A 178 -9.93 6.41 3.07
N ALA A 179 -9.40 5.21 3.32
CA ALA A 179 -9.35 4.64 4.67
C ALA A 179 -8.63 5.57 5.67
N PHE A 180 -7.53 6.22 5.22
CA PHE A 180 -6.86 7.26 6.00
C PHE A 180 -7.74 8.49 6.25
N LEU A 181 -8.40 9.03 5.23
CA LEU A 181 -9.24 10.22 5.37
C LEU A 181 -10.44 9.98 6.28
N GLU A 182 -11.10 8.83 6.15
CA GLU A 182 -12.32 8.48 6.87
C GLU A 182 -12.04 7.98 8.30
N ASP A 183 -10.78 7.79 8.66
CA ASP A 183 -10.34 7.19 9.93
C ASP A 183 -10.93 5.79 10.17
N GLN A 184 -11.11 5.02 9.09
CA GLN A 184 -11.67 3.68 9.12
C GLN A 184 -10.61 2.63 8.77
N PRO A 185 -10.60 1.48 9.46
CA PRO A 185 -9.70 0.39 9.11
C PRO A 185 -10.03 -0.18 7.73
N LEU A 186 -8.99 -0.57 7.01
CA LEU A 186 -9.12 -1.26 5.73
C LEU A 186 -9.00 -2.76 5.94
N ARG A 187 -10.07 -3.51 5.66
CA ARG A 187 -10.06 -4.98 5.72
C ARG A 187 -9.52 -5.54 4.42
N VAL A 188 -8.71 -6.59 4.52
CA VAL A 188 -8.13 -7.26 3.37
C VAL A 188 -8.53 -8.74 3.36
N GLU A 189 -9.14 -9.17 2.27
CA GLU A 189 -9.59 -10.54 2.03
C GLU A 189 -8.87 -11.07 0.78
N VAL A 190 -8.28 -12.27 0.90
CA VAL A 190 -7.29 -12.81 -0.07
C VAL A 190 -7.53 -14.25 -0.44
#